data_AF-A0A939U128-F1
#
_entry.id   AF-A0A939U128-F1
#
_cell.length_a   1.000
_cell.length_b   1.000
_cell.length_c   1.000
_cell.angle_alpha   90.00
_cell.angle_beta   90.00
_cell.angle_gamma   90.00
#
_symmetry.space_group_name_H-M   'P 1'
#
loop_
_entity.id
_entity.type
_entity.pdbx_description
1 polymer ?
#
loop_
_entity_poly.entity_id
_entity_poly.type
_entity_poly.pdbx_seq_one_letter_code
_entity_poly.pdbx_strand_id
1 'polypeptide(L)'
;MKKILFSLFALALAVSCEEFEPVFTFKYSEPAAFVGATDAEARAKFGVAEFTSIKDLKALYKTHGNPVKIEQPLVIRGEITTSDESGNVYREIYLQDGTGAIDFKIGRSSSYDDYKLGQILYVNCNGLTLGEYGNKSGNYGGAGLIQLGLERGKKLNDKGVLVNADDYEVSYLDFQPTIDAHVIKGEILPKDKRIKALDNLTGAQIAAIRNDLQNKYVGQLVSLKNVKYGNQYGGKEVFCLFYPDPNQNHTSDEPWNRVFISSPLNNTTKNDYTYGVNTWALTKHRFLAHMQAGDWDELEIGSGSSHYGTVGESKTDSTYFGYKRPYKEVIMEFAGAQSVSQYFMYDGVEVQVRTSGYARFADFEIPADIRDGSKSLDMTGILSRYQGSAQFTLLSASYSGDTKNILVIGEE
;
A
#
# COMPACT_ATOMS: atom_id res chain seq x y z
N MET A 1 -2.28 8.85 80.43
CA MET A 1 -2.29 9.14 78.98
C MET A 1 -3.72 9.03 78.46
N LYS A 2 -4.07 9.94 77.52
CA LYS A 2 -5.26 10.05 76.65
C LYS A 2 -6.14 8.78 76.53
N LYS A 3 -7.47 8.84 76.78
CA LYS A 3 -8.56 9.06 75.78
C LYS A 3 -8.44 8.06 74.61
N ILE A 4 -9.39 7.19 74.22
CA ILE A 4 -10.86 7.20 74.19
C ILE A 4 -11.35 5.76 73.82
N LEU A 5 -12.54 5.40 74.31
CA LEU A 5 -13.38 4.24 73.97
C LEU A 5 -13.61 4.09 72.45
N PHE A 6 -13.72 2.88 71.89
CA PHE A 6 -14.79 2.59 70.92
C PHE A 6 -15.07 1.08 70.80
N SER A 7 -16.33 0.77 71.06
CA SER A 7 -17.02 -0.51 70.99
C SER A 7 -17.13 -1.02 69.54
N LEU A 8 -16.83 -2.30 69.33
CA LEU A 8 -17.16 -3.02 68.10
C LEU A 8 -18.69 -3.17 68.00
N PHE A 9 -19.33 -2.30 67.23
CA PHE A 9 -20.67 -2.52 66.72
C PHE A 9 -20.55 -3.17 65.34
N ALA A 10 -20.91 -4.44 65.25
CA ALA A 10 -21.13 -5.12 63.99
C ALA A 10 -22.40 -4.54 63.36
N LEU A 11 -22.25 -3.73 62.31
CA LEU A 11 -23.36 -3.25 61.49
C LEU A 11 -23.38 -4.07 60.20
N ALA A 12 -24.39 -4.93 60.09
CA ALA A 12 -24.73 -5.65 58.88
C ALA A 12 -25.11 -4.65 57.78
N LEU A 13 -24.30 -4.58 56.72
CA LEU A 13 -24.69 -3.97 55.45
C LEU A 13 -25.32 -5.06 54.58
N ALA A 14 -26.64 -5.06 54.54
CA ALA A 14 -27.41 -5.67 53.47
C ALA A 14 -27.73 -4.60 52.41
N VAL A 15 -27.77 -5.04 51.15
CA VAL A 15 -28.21 -4.33 49.93
C VAL A 15 -27.13 -3.43 49.28
N SER A 16 -26.73 -3.60 48.01
CA SER A 16 -27.30 -4.34 46.88
C SER A 16 -26.20 -5.14 46.15
N CYS A 17 -26.29 -6.47 46.17
CA CYS A 17 -26.04 -7.17 44.92
C CYS A 17 -27.22 -6.76 44.03
N GLU A 18 -26.99 -5.87 43.06
CA GLU A 18 -27.79 -5.95 41.86
C GLU A 18 -27.51 -7.34 41.30
N GLU A 19 -28.42 -8.27 41.60
CA GLU A 19 -28.59 -9.47 40.81
C GLU A 19 -28.67 -8.97 39.37
N PHE A 20 -27.62 -9.20 38.59
CA PHE A 20 -27.72 -9.09 37.14
C PHE A 20 -28.93 -9.95 36.78
N GLU A 21 -30.03 -9.31 36.37
CA GLU A 21 -31.12 -10.04 35.75
C GLU A 21 -30.51 -10.93 34.67
N PRO A 22 -30.98 -12.19 34.50
CA PRO A 22 -30.45 -13.07 33.49
C PRO A 22 -30.44 -12.31 32.17
N VAL A 23 -29.24 -12.02 31.65
CA VAL A 23 -29.09 -11.40 30.35
C VAL A 23 -29.71 -12.40 29.40
N PHE A 24 -30.93 -12.13 28.97
CA PHE A 24 -31.62 -12.95 28.00
C PHE A 24 -30.68 -13.03 26.80
N THR A 25 -30.06 -14.19 26.59
CA THR A 25 -29.43 -14.50 25.32
C THR A 25 -30.58 -14.73 24.35
N PHE A 26 -31.26 -13.65 23.97
CA PHE A 26 -32.11 -13.65 22.80
C PHE A 26 -31.20 -14.19 21.69
N LYS A 27 -31.52 -15.38 21.19
CA LYS A 27 -30.95 -15.83 19.92
C LYS A 27 -31.48 -14.84 18.90
N TYR A 28 -30.70 -13.79 18.65
CA TYR A 28 -30.94 -12.91 17.52
C TYR A 28 -31.04 -13.83 16.31
N SER A 29 -32.11 -13.66 15.52
CA SER A 29 -32.14 -14.26 14.20
C SER A 29 -30.85 -13.90 13.49
N GLU A 30 -30.23 -14.86 12.81
CA GLU A 30 -29.06 -14.56 11.99
C GLU A 30 -29.39 -13.34 11.12
N PRO A 31 -28.51 -12.33 11.07
CA PRO A 31 -28.74 -11.16 10.24
C PRO A 31 -29.00 -11.63 8.81
N ALA A 32 -30.00 -11.04 8.16
CA ALA A 32 -30.31 -11.37 6.78
C ALA A 32 -29.04 -11.26 5.93
N ALA A 33 -28.83 -12.23 5.04
CA ALA A 33 -27.70 -12.21 4.13
C ALA A 33 -27.69 -10.89 3.34
N PHE A 34 -26.50 -10.34 3.11
CA PHE A 34 -26.34 -9.14 2.31
C PHE A 34 -26.91 -9.36 0.91
N VAL A 35 -27.88 -8.53 0.52
CA VAL A 35 -28.44 -8.50 -0.84
C VAL A 35 -27.89 -7.25 -1.52
N GLY A 36 -26.98 -7.45 -2.47
CA GLY A 36 -26.38 -6.38 -3.24
C GLY A 36 -27.32 -5.83 -4.31
N ALA A 37 -27.11 -4.58 -4.72
CA ALA A 37 -27.88 -3.96 -5.79
C ALA A 37 -27.60 -4.63 -7.15
N THR A 38 -28.66 -4.79 -7.94
CA THR A 38 -28.60 -5.20 -9.34
C THR A 38 -28.13 -4.05 -10.24
N ASP A 39 -27.67 -4.40 -11.45
CA ASP A 39 -27.29 -3.41 -12.48
C ASP A 39 -28.45 -2.43 -12.79
N ALA A 40 -29.70 -2.89 -12.76
CA ALA A 40 -30.87 -2.06 -13.02
C ALA A 40 -31.11 -1.05 -11.88
N GLU A 41 -30.99 -1.48 -10.62
CA GLU A 41 -31.14 -0.60 -9.45
C GLU A 41 -30.03 0.44 -9.37
N ALA A 42 -28.78 0.04 -9.66
CA ALA A 42 -27.65 0.96 -9.70
C ALA A 42 -27.81 2.04 -10.77
N ARG A 43 -28.22 1.64 -12.00
CA ARG A 43 -28.52 2.57 -13.09
C ARG A 43 -29.66 3.53 -12.74
N ALA A 44 -30.74 3.02 -12.16
CA ALA A 44 -31.86 3.84 -11.71
C ALA A 44 -31.45 4.83 -10.62
N LYS A 45 -30.66 4.39 -9.62
CA LYS A 45 -30.19 5.24 -8.53
C LYS A 45 -29.26 6.36 -9.00
N PHE A 46 -28.35 6.08 -9.93
CA PHE A 46 -27.42 7.08 -10.46
C PHE A 46 -27.91 7.83 -11.71
N GLY A 47 -29.06 7.44 -12.28
CA GLY A 47 -29.66 8.11 -13.43
C GLY A 47 -28.88 7.95 -14.73
N VAL A 48 -28.28 6.78 -14.96
CA VAL A 48 -27.49 6.48 -16.17
C VAL A 48 -28.09 5.33 -16.96
N ALA A 49 -28.00 5.39 -18.30
CA ALA A 49 -28.50 4.33 -19.19
C ALA A 49 -27.54 3.13 -19.25
N GLU A 50 -26.24 3.40 -19.30
CA GLU A 50 -25.17 2.43 -19.44
C GLU A 50 -24.01 2.80 -18.51
N PHE A 51 -23.19 1.81 -18.15
CA PHE A 51 -21.97 2.03 -17.38
C PHE A 51 -20.81 2.40 -18.30
N THR A 52 -19.99 3.34 -17.86
CA THR A 52 -18.73 3.69 -18.51
C THR A 52 -17.71 2.59 -18.25
N SER A 53 -16.96 2.17 -19.28
CA SER A 53 -15.87 1.22 -19.08
C SER A 53 -14.72 1.88 -18.30
N ILE A 54 -14.00 1.12 -17.48
CA ILE A 54 -12.84 1.62 -16.73
C ILE A 54 -11.75 2.10 -17.69
N LYS A 55 -11.61 1.45 -18.85
CA LYS A 55 -10.72 1.92 -19.92
C LYS A 55 -11.10 3.32 -20.41
N ASP A 56 -12.38 3.56 -20.71
CA ASP A 56 -12.85 4.85 -21.21
C ASP A 56 -12.79 5.94 -20.12
N LEU A 57 -13.05 5.57 -18.86
CA LEU A 57 -12.84 6.46 -17.73
C LEU A 57 -11.37 6.89 -17.64
N LYS A 58 -10.43 5.93 -17.62
CA LYS A 58 -8.99 6.22 -17.58
C LYS A 58 -8.55 7.07 -18.76
N ALA A 59 -9.13 6.85 -19.95
CA ALA A 59 -8.82 7.62 -21.14
C ALA A 59 -9.15 9.11 -21.00
N LEU A 60 -9.93 9.56 -20.01
CA LEU A 60 -10.12 10.99 -19.71
C LEU A 60 -8.84 11.66 -19.19
N TYR A 61 -7.93 10.91 -18.55
CA TYR A 61 -6.64 11.40 -18.10
C TYR A 61 -5.64 11.42 -19.28
N LYS A 62 -5.43 12.60 -19.87
CA LYS A 62 -4.67 12.75 -21.13
C LYS A 62 -3.19 13.06 -20.95
N THR A 63 -2.83 13.68 -19.83
CA THR A 63 -1.50 14.23 -19.60
C THR A 63 -1.04 13.86 -18.20
N HIS A 64 0.13 13.23 -18.11
CA HIS A 64 0.87 13.01 -16.87
C HIS A 64 0.96 14.29 -16.02
N GLY A 65 0.76 14.18 -14.71
CA GLY A 65 0.88 15.32 -13.80
C GLY A 65 -0.34 16.25 -13.80
N ASN A 66 -1.41 15.95 -14.55
CA ASN A 66 -2.55 16.85 -14.73
C ASN A 66 -3.87 16.18 -14.32
N PRO A 67 -4.27 16.31 -13.04
CA PRO A 67 -5.51 15.74 -12.53
C PRO A 67 -6.75 16.22 -13.28
N VAL A 68 -7.71 15.32 -13.48
CA VAL A 68 -8.95 15.60 -14.22
C VAL A 68 -10.15 15.41 -13.31
N LYS A 69 -10.85 16.50 -12.98
CA LYS A 69 -12.16 16.43 -12.33
C LYS A 69 -13.21 15.96 -13.32
N ILE A 70 -13.99 14.97 -12.92
CA ILE A 70 -15.06 14.40 -13.74
C ILE A 70 -16.34 15.16 -13.42
N GLU A 71 -16.89 15.86 -14.40
CA GLU A 71 -18.14 16.62 -14.28
C GLU A 71 -19.28 15.97 -15.06
N GLN A 72 -19.00 14.86 -15.75
CA GLN A 72 -19.98 14.11 -16.51
C GLN A 72 -20.66 13.06 -15.60
N PRO A 73 -21.94 12.70 -15.86
CA PRO A 73 -22.66 11.68 -15.11
C PRO A 73 -22.18 10.27 -15.50
N LEU A 74 -20.91 9.97 -15.22
CA LEU A 74 -20.29 8.67 -15.51
C LEU A 74 -20.39 7.78 -14.29
N VAL A 75 -20.72 6.52 -14.50
CA VAL A 75 -20.73 5.49 -13.47
C VAL A 75 -19.96 4.30 -14.00
N ILE A 76 -18.99 3.81 -13.23
CA ILE A 76 -18.31 2.55 -13.53
C ILE A 76 -18.94 1.41 -12.72
N ARG A 77 -18.91 0.21 -13.30
CA ARG A 77 -19.24 -1.05 -12.65
C ARG A 77 -17.98 -1.91 -12.66
N GLY A 78 -17.42 -2.20 -11.50
CA GLY A 78 -16.19 -3.00 -11.39
C GLY A 78 -16.29 -4.08 -10.34
N GLU A 79 -15.60 -5.19 -10.56
CA GLU A 79 -15.36 -6.24 -9.59
C GLU A 79 -14.16 -5.89 -8.70
N ILE A 80 -14.31 -6.07 -7.39
CA ILE A 80 -13.24 -5.91 -6.41
C ILE A 80 -12.23 -7.06 -6.54
N THR A 81 -10.98 -6.72 -6.84
CA THR A 81 -9.89 -7.69 -7.09
C THR A 81 -8.83 -7.73 -5.98
N THR A 82 -8.94 -6.87 -4.98
CA THR A 82 -8.01 -6.77 -3.84
C THR A 82 -8.73 -6.79 -2.50
N SER A 83 -7.99 -7.18 -1.46
CA SER A 83 -8.42 -7.12 -0.06
C SER A 83 -7.33 -6.44 0.78
N ASP A 84 -7.71 -5.64 1.77
CA ASP A 84 -6.79 -5.04 2.73
C ASP A 84 -6.58 -5.92 3.99
N GLU A 85 -7.16 -7.12 4.04
CA GLU A 85 -7.10 -8.02 5.19
C GLU A 85 -5.66 -8.32 5.67
N SER A 86 -4.75 -8.46 4.72
CA SER A 86 -3.34 -8.71 4.97
C SER A 86 -2.52 -7.47 5.30
N GLY A 87 -3.04 -6.27 5.03
CA GLY A 87 -2.36 -4.99 5.18
C GLY A 87 -1.40 -4.59 4.05
N ASN A 88 -1.34 -5.33 2.93
CA ASN A 88 -0.48 -4.94 1.79
C ASN A 88 -1.16 -3.98 0.80
N VAL A 89 -2.48 -4.05 0.70
CA VAL A 89 -3.33 -3.02 0.10
C VAL A 89 -3.98 -2.28 1.27
N TYR A 90 -4.02 -0.96 1.26
CA TYR A 90 -4.51 -0.19 2.41
C TYR A 90 -5.28 1.04 1.97
N ARG A 91 -6.51 1.20 2.48
CA ARG A 91 -7.42 2.35 2.21
C ARG A 91 -7.79 2.56 0.74
N GLU A 92 -7.49 1.58 -0.10
CA GLU A 92 -7.76 1.59 -1.53
C GLU A 92 -8.33 0.24 -1.96
N ILE A 93 -9.08 0.25 -3.05
CA ILE A 93 -9.70 -0.94 -3.65
C ILE A 93 -9.43 -0.90 -5.15
N TYR A 94 -8.92 -2.01 -5.70
CA TYR A 94 -8.75 -2.15 -7.14
C TYR A 94 -10.01 -2.75 -7.76
N LEU A 95 -10.57 -2.02 -8.72
CA LEU A 95 -11.77 -2.41 -9.46
C LEU A 95 -11.39 -2.81 -10.88
N GLN A 96 -12.01 -3.89 -11.38
CA GLN A 96 -11.83 -4.37 -12.75
C GLN A 96 -13.15 -4.67 -13.45
N ASP A 97 -13.24 -4.37 -14.75
CA ASP A 97 -14.45 -4.61 -15.56
C ASP A 97 -14.18 -5.43 -16.83
N GLY A 98 -12.98 -6.00 -16.95
CA GLY A 98 -12.49 -6.71 -18.13
C GLY A 98 -11.95 -5.80 -19.25
N THR A 99 -12.24 -4.50 -19.23
CA THR A 99 -11.66 -3.52 -20.17
C THR A 99 -10.40 -2.87 -19.61
N GLY A 100 -10.33 -2.73 -18.28
CA GLY A 100 -9.20 -2.18 -17.55
C GLY A 100 -9.35 -2.36 -16.05
N ALA A 101 -8.47 -1.70 -15.31
CA ALA A 101 -8.49 -1.64 -13.86
C ALA A 101 -8.18 -0.24 -13.35
N ILE A 102 -8.75 0.12 -12.20
CA ILE A 102 -8.52 1.39 -11.53
C ILE A 102 -8.38 1.21 -10.03
N ASP A 103 -7.45 1.98 -9.45
CA ASP A 103 -7.24 2.11 -8.02
C ASP A 103 -8.20 3.18 -7.47
N PHE A 104 -9.14 2.77 -6.62
CA PHE A 104 -10.16 3.62 -6.03
C PHE A 104 -9.83 3.96 -4.57
N LYS A 105 -9.64 5.25 -4.29
CA LYS A 105 -9.26 5.80 -2.98
C LYS A 105 -10.45 5.91 -2.01
N ILE A 106 -11.01 4.77 -1.63
CA ILE A 106 -12.18 4.74 -0.74
C ILE A 106 -11.88 5.30 0.67
N GLY A 107 -10.64 5.15 1.17
CA GLY A 107 -10.21 5.76 2.42
C GLY A 107 -10.52 4.98 3.69
N ARG A 108 -11.05 3.75 3.58
CA ARG A 108 -11.46 2.89 4.69
C ARG A 108 -10.38 1.87 5.02
N SER A 109 -10.07 1.70 6.30
CA SER A 109 -9.28 0.57 6.80
C SER A 109 -10.18 -0.59 7.20
N SER A 110 -9.66 -1.81 7.19
CA SER A 110 -10.44 -3.03 7.40
C SER A 110 -11.62 -3.12 6.43
N SER A 111 -11.41 -2.63 5.21
CA SER A 111 -12.44 -2.58 4.18
C SER A 111 -12.88 -3.99 3.75
N TYR A 112 -12.05 -5.00 3.96
CA TYR A 112 -12.36 -6.41 3.75
C TYR A 112 -13.60 -6.89 4.53
N ASP A 113 -13.99 -6.23 5.63
CA ASP A 113 -15.22 -6.55 6.36
C ASP A 113 -16.47 -6.13 5.56
N ASP A 114 -16.39 -4.99 4.86
CA ASP A 114 -17.52 -4.35 4.16
C ASP A 114 -17.54 -4.59 2.65
N TYR A 115 -16.37 -4.82 2.05
CA TYR A 115 -16.08 -4.91 0.62
C TYR A 115 -15.33 -6.21 0.34
N LYS A 116 -16.01 -7.19 -0.26
CA LYS A 116 -15.49 -8.55 -0.44
C LYS A 116 -14.81 -8.73 -1.80
N LEU A 117 -13.81 -9.61 -1.86
CA LEU A 117 -13.24 -10.07 -3.13
C LEU A 117 -14.34 -10.65 -4.03
N GLY A 118 -14.34 -10.26 -5.31
CA GLY A 118 -15.37 -10.64 -6.26
C GLY A 118 -16.69 -9.88 -6.13
N GLN A 119 -16.79 -8.92 -5.20
CA GLN A 119 -17.98 -8.09 -5.08
C GLN A 119 -18.03 -7.03 -6.18
N ILE A 120 -19.21 -6.84 -6.77
CA ILE A 120 -19.46 -5.75 -7.70
C ILE A 120 -19.60 -4.44 -6.93
N LEU A 121 -18.91 -3.41 -7.40
CA LEU A 121 -19.01 -2.05 -6.92
C LEU A 121 -19.42 -1.14 -8.07
N TYR A 122 -20.47 -0.35 -7.85
CA TYR A 122 -20.84 0.74 -8.75
C TYR A 122 -20.33 2.04 -8.15
N VAL A 123 -19.57 2.80 -8.94
CA VAL A 123 -18.98 4.06 -8.50
C VAL A 123 -19.46 5.19 -9.41
N ASN A 124 -20.26 6.09 -8.86
CA ASN A 124 -20.57 7.37 -9.48
C ASN A 124 -19.31 8.23 -9.48
N CYS A 125 -18.83 8.53 -10.68
CA CYS A 125 -17.57 9.24 -10.88
C CYS A 125 -17.77 10.76 -10.95
N ASN A 126 -19.00 11.25 -11.06
CA ASN A 126 -19.28 12.68 -11.12
C ASN A 126 -18.88 13.38 -9.81
N GLY A 127 -18.00 14.38 -9.89
CA GLY A 127 -17.42 15.08 -8.75
C GLY A 127 -16.12 14.46 -8.21
N LEU A 128 -15.75 13.26 -8.68
CA LEU A 128 -14.44 12.65 -8.38
C LEU A 128 -13.36 13.20 -9.32
N THR A 129 -12.11 12.86 -9.01
CA THR A 129 -10.92 13.28 -9.76
C THR A 129 -10.09 12.07 -10.14
N LEU A 130 -9.63 12.03 -11.39
CA LEU A 130 -8.55 11.15 -11.85
C LEU A 130 -7.22 11.83 -11.59
N GLY A 131 -6.28 11.10 -11.00
CA GLY A 131 -4.91 11.53 -10.82
C GLY A 131 -3.93 10.39 -11.02
N GLU A 132 -2.64 10.68 -11.00
CA GLU A 132 -1.57 9.71 -11.20
C GLU A 132 -0.63 9.65 -10.00
N TYR A 133 -0.54 8.47 -9.37
CA TYR A 133 0.38 8.22 -8.27
C TYR A 133 1.75 7.77 -8.76
N GLY A 134 2.81 8.36 -8.20
CA GLY A 134 4.18 8.01 -8.56
C GLY A 134 4.62 8.60 -9.89
N ASN A 135 3.84 9.52 -10.48
CA ASN A 135 4.33 10.36 -11.55
C ASN A 135 5.45 11.26 -11.03
N LYS A 136 6.53 11.36 -11.79
CA LYS A 136 7.56 12.37 -11.53
C LYS A 136 8.12 12.86 -12.84
N SER A 137 8.33 14.18 -12.94
CA SER A 137 9.03 14.79 -14.07
C SER A 137 10.56 14.76 -13.87
N GLY A 138 11.33 14.76 -14.96
CA GLY A 138 12.79 14.85 -14.95
C GLY A 138 13.51 13.54 -15.27
N ASN A 139 14.85 13.56 -15.22
CA ASN A 139 15.72 12.47 -15.69
C ASN A 139 15.54 11.14 -14.95
N TYR A 140 15.09 11.19 -13.70
CA TYR A 140 14.82 10.03 -12.84
C TYR A 140 13.33 9.86 -12.55
N GLY A 141 12.49 10.55 -13.31
CA GLY A 141 11.04 10.45 -13.20
C GLY A 141 10.44 9.50 -14.23
N GLY A 142 9.14 9.34 -14.18
CA GLY A 142 8.38 8.57 -15.14
C GLY A 142 6.92 8.52 -14.78
N ALA A 143 6.15 7.79 -15.57
CA ALA A 143 4.72 7.66 -15.41
C ALA A 143 4.36 6.84 -14.17
N GLY A 144 3.15 7.05 -13.66
CA GLY A 144 2.63 6.44 -12.45
C GLY A 144 1.39 5.59 -12.70
N LEU A 145 0.63 5.31 -11.64
CA LEU A 145 -0.64 4.59 -11.67
C LEU A 145 -1.81 5.59 -11.66
N ILE A 146 -2.75 5.47 -12.60
CA ILE A 146 -3.99 6.27 -12.58
C ILE A 146 -4.90 5.79 -11.45
N GLN A 147 -5.40 6.74 -10.65
CA GLN A 147 -6.24 6.54 -9.48
C GLN A 147 -7.49 7.40 -9.56
N LEU A 148 -8.55 6.96 -8.89
CA LEU A 148 -9.82 7.67 -8.73
C LEU A 148 -10.03 8.02 -7.25
N GLY A 149 -10.25 9.29 -6.97
CA GLY A 149 -10.50 9.77 -5.60
C GLY A 149 -11.19 11.13 -5.59
N LEU A 150 -11.16 11.81 -4.45
CA LEU A 150 -11.61 13.20 -4.36
C LEU A 150 -10.54 14.16 -4.89
N GLU A 151 -10.97 15.35 -5.29
CA GLU A 151 -10.05 16.44 -5.63
C GLU A 151 -9.15 16.77 -4.42
N ARG A 152 -7.85 16.96 -4.67
CA ARG A 152 -6.91 17.37 -3.62
C ARG A 152 -7.02 18.87 -3.36
N GLY A 153 -7.02 19.25 -2.07
CA GLY A 153 -6.91 20.65 -1.68
C GLY A 153 -5.60 21.28 -2.16
N LYS A 154 -5.62 22.58 -2.43
CA LYS A 154 -4.44 23.36 -2.83
C LYS A 154 -3.83 24.08 -1.62
N LYS A 155 -2.50 24.25 -1.60
CA LYS A 155 -1.76 25.12 -0.67
C LYS A 155 -0.94 26.14 -1.45
N LEU A 156 -0.60 27.29 -0.85
CA LEU A 156 0.42 28.18 -1.42
C LEU A 156 1.81 27.60 -1.11
N ASN A 157 2.69 27.53 -2.10
CA ASN A 157 4.11 27.29 -1.86
C ASN A 157 4.82 28.59 -1.44
N ASP A 158 6.11 28.50 -1.08
CA ASP A 158 6.93 29.64 -0.65
C ASP A 158 7.06 30.76 -1.70
N LYS A 159 6.66 30.49 -2.95
CA LYS A 159 6.62 31.45 -4.07
C LYS A 159 5.23 32.05 -4.30
N GLY A 160 4.26 31.78 -3.41
CA GLY A 160 2.88 32.27 -3.54
C GLY A 160 2.07 31.61 -4.65
N VAL A 161 2.50 30.44 -5.14
CA VAL A 161 1.79 29.68 -6.19
C VAL A 161 0.95 28.59 -5.53
N LEU A 162 -0.33 28.48 -5.93
CA LEU A 162 -1.19 27.37 -5.51
C LEU A 162 -0.66 26.07 -6.11
N VAL A 163 -0.21 25.16 -5.25
CA VAL A 163 0.23 23.80 -5.55
C VAL A 163 -0.66 22.80 -4.83
N ASN A 164 -0.60 21.52 -5.16
CA ASN A 164 -1.27 20.50 -4.34
C ASN A 164 -0.72 20.54 -2.91
N ALA A 165 -1.59 20.28 -1.92
CA ALA A 165 -1.19 20.30 -0.51
C ALA A 165 -0.03 19.34 -0.20
N ASP A 166 0.14 18.30 -1.01
CA ASP A 166 1.17 17.27 -0.99
C ASP A 166 1.44 16.74 -2.42
N ASP A 167 2.36 15.78 -2.55
CA ASP A 167 2.79 15.19 -3.83
C ASP A 167 1.75 14.24 -4.46
N TYR A 168 0.53 14.19 -3.93
CA TYR A 168 -0.55 13.33 -4.41
C TYR A 168 -1.56 14.12 -5.25
N GLU A 169 -2.06 13.49 -6.32
CA GLU A 169 -2.99 14.12 -7.24
C GLU A 169 -4.47 14.00 -6.80
N VAL A 170 -4.79 13.01 -5.96
CA VAL A 170 -6.15 12.73 -5.45
C VAL A 170 -6.15 12.51 -3.94
N SER A 171 -7.30 12.74 -3.30
CA SER A 171 -7.57 12.43 -1.89
C SER A 171 -8.44 11.18 -1.74
N TYR A 172 -8.42 10.62 -0.54
CA TYR A 172 -9.39 9.61 -0.12
C TYR A 172 -10.80 10.19 0.03
N LEU A 173 -11.83 9.34 -0.13
CA LEU A 173 -13.21 9.73 0.15
C LEU A 173 -13.49 9.82 1.65
N ASP A 174 -12.99 8.83 2.42
CA ASP A 174 -12.90 8.62 3.89
C ASP A 174 -14.06 9.02 4.84
N PHE A 175 -14.95 9.91 4.43
CA PHE A 175 -16.20 10.27 5.06
C PHE A 175 -17.36 9.41 4.52
N GLN A 176 -18.07 8.71 5.43
CA GLN A 176 -19.09 7.72 5.04
C GLN A 176 -20.20 8.30 4.14
N PRO A 177 -20.78 9.49 4.40
CA PRO A 177 -21.77 10.08 3.49
C PRO A 177 -21.23 10.37 2.08
N THR A 178 -19.94 10.71 1.96
CA THR A 178 -19.30 10.86 0.64
C THR A 178 -19.20 9.49 -0.05
N ILE A 179 -18.79 8.46 0.69
CA ILE A 179 -18.76 7.09 0.15
C ILE A 179 -20.17 6.68 -0.29
N ASP A 180 -21.20 6.86 0.54
CA ASP A 180 -22.58 6.46 0.24
C ASP A 180 -23.21 7.21 -0.96
N ALA A 181 -22.76 8.45 -1.20
CA ALA A 181 -23.16 9.25 -2.36
C ALA A 181 -22.54 8.74 -3.66
N HIS A 182 -21.33 8.17 -3.59
CA HIS A 182 -20.58 7.71 -4.74
C HIS A 182 -20.64 6.21 -4.97
N VAL A 183 -20.92 5.41 -3.95
CA VAL A 183 -20.72 3.96 -3.98
C VAL A 183 -22.01 3.21 -3.71
N ILE A 184 -22.27 2.21 -4.54
CA ILE A 184 -23.30 1.19 -4.28
C ILE A 184 -22.63 -0.18 -4.31
N LYS A 185 -22.87 -0.98 -3.28
CA LYS A 185 -22.43 -2.37 -3.21
C LYS A 185 -23.40 -3.28 -3.97
N GLY A 186 -22.90 -3.97 -4.98
CA GLY A 186 -23.59 -4.98 -5.76
C GLY A 186 -23.39 -6.39 -5.21
N GLU A 187 -23.78 -7.39 -6.00
CA GLU A 187 -23.66 -8.81 -5.66
C GLU A 187 -22.21 -9.24 -5.38
N ILE A 188 -22.04 -10.28 -4.58
CA ILE A 188 -20.75 -10.95 -4.37
C ILE A 188 -20.69 -12.13 -5.34
N LEU A 189 -19.79 -12.08 -6.32
CA LEU A 189 -19.69 -13.13 -7.32
C LEU A 189 -19.13 -14.44 -6.73
N PRO A 190 -19.67 -15.59 -7.13
CA PRO A 190 -19.08 -16.88 -6.79
C PRO A 190 -17.70 -17.02 -7.44
N LYS A 191 -16.78 -17.74 -6.79
CA LYS A 191 -15.35 -17.78 -7.15
C LYS A 191 -15.08 -18.15 -8.61
N ASP A 192 -15.88 -19.04 -9.20
CA ASP A 192 -15.76 -19.49 -10.58
C ASP A 192 -16.09 -18.40 -11.62
N LYS A 193 -16.84 -17.37 -11.21
CA LYS A 193 -17.24 -16.23 -12.04
C LYS A 193 -16.41 -14.97 -11.83
N ARG A 194 -15.51 -14.98 -10.83
CA ARG A 194 -14.63 -13.84 -10.53
C ARG A 194 -13.61 -13.64 -11.64
N ILE A 195 -13.17 -12.39 -11.82
CA ILE A 195 -12.03 -12.06 -12.67
C ILE A 195 -10.82 -12.88 -12.22
N LYS A 196 -10.24 -13.59 -13.19
CA LYS A 196 -9.01 -14.34 -12.99
C LYS A 196 -7.82 -13.43 -13.23
N ALA A 197 -6.75 -13.68 -12.49
CA ALA A 197 -5.48 -13.02 -12.73
C ALA A 197 -5.06 -13.26 -14.18
N LEU A 198 -4.67 -12.20 -14.88
CA LEU A 198 -4.09 -12.32 -16.21
C LEU A 198 -2.74 -13.04 -16.09
N ASP A 199 -2.67 -14.24 -16.65
CA ASP A 199 -1.44 -15.00 -16.78
C ASP A 199 -0.85 -14.82 -18.19
N ASN A 200 0.40 -15.26 -18.40
CA ASN A 200 1.07 -15.27 -19.71
C ASN A 200 1.41 -13.88 -20.30
N LEU A 201 1.67 -12.87 -19.46
CA LEU A 201 2.33 -11.66 -19.95
C LEU A 201 3.76 -11.98 -20.42
N THR A 202 4.25 -11.26 -21.43
CA THR A 202 5.67 -11.34 -21.81
C THR A 202 6.46 -10.23 -21.12
N GLY A 203 7.77 -10.41 -20.98
CA GLY A 203 8.67 -9.38 -20.50
C GLY A 203 8.55 -8.11 -21.34
N ALA A 204 8.42 -8.24 -22.67
CA ALA A 204 8.18 -7.10 -23.55
C ALA A 204 6.89 -6.33 -23.21
N GLN A 205 5.82 -7.02 -22.81
CA GLN A 205 4.57 -6.37 -22.38
C GLN A 205 4.74 -5.65 -21.04
N ILE A 206 5.50 -6.22 -20.10
CA ILE A 206 5.83 -5.57 -18.82
C ILE A 206 6.73 -4.35 -19.05
N ALA A 207 7.77 -4.46 -19.88
CA ALA A 207 8.66 -3.34 -20.20
C ALA A 207 7.92 -2.19 -20.90
N ALA A 208 6.94 -2.50 -21.76
CA ALA A 208 6.16 -1.51 -22.49
C ALA A 208 5.30 -0.60 -21.59
N ILE A 209 5.03 -1.00 -20.34
CA ILE A 209 4.21 -0.18 -19.45
C ILE A 209 4.89 1.14 -19.09
N ARG A 210 6.21 1.27 -19.22
CA ARG A 210 6.98 2.44 -18.74
C ARG A 210 6.46 3.80 -19.20
N ASN A 211 6.08 3.92 -20.47
CA ASN A 211 5.72 5.20 -21.09
C ASN A 211 4.26 5.29 -21.56
N ASP A 212 3.51 4.19 -21.46
CA ASP A 212 2.13 4.15 -21.95
C ASP A 212 1.17 4.55 -20.84
N LEU A 213 0.71 5.80 -20.85
CA LEU A 213 -0.22 6.35 -19.87
C LEU A 213 -1.49 5.50 -19.74
N GLN A 214 -1.96 4.91 -20.83
CA GLN A 214 -3.23 4.18 -20.91
C GLN A 214 -3.01 2.67 -21.04
N ASN A 215 -1.86 2.18 -20.58
CA ASN A 215 -1.54 0.76 -20.67
C ASN A 215 -2.61 -0.08 -19.97
N LYS A 216 -3.17 -1.03 -20.73
CA LYS A 216 -4.31 -1.84 -20.27
C LYS A 216 -3.97 -2.76 -19.09
N TYR A 217 -2.69 -3.13 -18.91
CA TYR A 217 -2.25 -4.04 -17.85
C TYR A 217 -2.00 -3.32 -16.52
N VAL A 218 -1.75 -2.01 -16.56
CA VAL A 218 -1.50 -1.20 -15.34
C VAL A 218 -2.79 -1.08 -14.53
N GLY A 219 -2.71 -1.55 -13.28
CA GLY A 219 -3.78 -1.68 -12.30
C GLY A 219 -4.41 -3.07 -12.27
N GLN A 220 -4.11 -3.97 -13.21
CA GLN A 220 -4.76 -5.28 -13.28
C GLN A 220 -4.15 -6.31 -12.32
N LEU A 221 -5.00 -7.23 -11.87
CA LEU A 221 -4.65 -8.50 -11.27
C LEU A 221 -3.94 -9.38 -12.29
N VAL A 222 -2.68 -9.70 -11.99
CA VAL A 222 -1.75 -10.41 -12.88
C VAL A 222 -1.10 -11.56 -12.10
N SER A 223 -0.84 -12.67 -12.80
CA SER A 223 -0.01 -13.76 -12.30
C SER A 223 1.30 -13.83 -13.10
N LEU A 224 2.41 -13.53 -12.42
CA LEU A 224 3.76 -13.63 -12.97
C LEU A 224 4.33 -14.99 -12.59
N LYS A 225 4.56 -15.84 -13.59
CA LYS A 225 5.06 -17.21 -13.44
C LYS A 225 6.58 -17.26 -13.55
N ASN A 226 7.21 -18.14 -12.79
CA ASN A 226 8.66 -18.38 -12.86
C ASN A 226 9.52 -17.11 -12.66
N VAL A 227 9.14 -16.25 -11.72
CA VAL A 227 9.95 -15.08 -11.36
C VAL A 227 11.17 -15.49 -10.54
N LYS A 228 12.30 -14.86 -10.77
CA LYS A 228 13.56 -15.12 -10.06
C LYS A 228 13.96 -13.94 -9.21
N TYR A 229 14.41 -14.20 -7.99
CA TYR A 229 14.90 -13.13 -7.12
C TYR A 229 16.18 -12.52 -7.70
N GLY A 230 16.25 -11.20 -7.76
CA GLY A 230 17.40 -10.47 -8.29
C GLY A 230 17.01 -9.22 -9.09
N ASN A 231 18.01 -8.39 -9.35
CA ASN A 231 17.86 -7.15 -10.11
C ASN A 231 18.44 -7.28 -11.54
N GLN A 232 18.20 -6.26 -12.35
CA GLN A 232 18.65 -6.18 -13.75
C GLN A 232 20.19 -6.20 -13.92
N TYR A 233 20.94 -5.97 -12.84
CA TYR A 233 22.40 -5.96 -12.85
C TYR A 233 23.02 -7.32 -12.47
N GLY A 234 22.19 -8.35 -12.25
CA GLY A 234 22.64 -9.70 -11.88
C GLY A 234 22.99 -9.87 -10.39
N GLY A 235 22.63 -8.89 -9.56
CA GLY A 235 22.79 -8.92 -8.11
C GLY A 235 21.45 -9.01 -7.37
N LYS A 236 21.52 -8.83 -6.04
CA LYS A 236 20.37 -8.73 -5.15
C LYS A 236 20.27 -7.32 -4.61
N GLU A 237 19.06 -6.82 -4.48
CA GLU A 237 18.81 -5.48 -4.00
C GLU A 237 17.47 -5.44 -3.29
N VAL A 238 17.41 -4.60 -2.26
CA VAL A 238 16.16 -4.09 -1.72
C VAL A 238 16.13 -2.58 -1.91
N PHE A 239 14.94 -2.00 -1.94
CA PHE A 239 14.77 -0.56 -1.78
C PHE A 239 13.86 -0.30 -0.59
N CYS A 240 14.41 0.31 0.45
CA CYS A 240 13.69 0.79 1.61
C CYS A 240 14.13 2.23 1.91
N LEU A 241 13.17 3.15 2.07
CA LEU A 241 13.42 4.52 2.48
C LEU A 241 12.81 4.72 3.86
N PHE A 242 13.61 5.19 4.81
CA PHE A 242 13.12 5.65 6.10
C PHE A 242 13.67 7.03 6.45
N TYR A 243 12.96 7.70 7.35
CA TYR A 243 13.30 9.03 7.83
C TYR A 243 13.82 8.89 9.27
N PRO A 244 15.04 9.35 9.59
CA PRO A 244 15.56 9.31 10.94
C PRO A 244 14.64 9.96 11.99
N ASP A 245 13.97 11.06 11.64
CA ASP A 245 12.83 11.59 12.39
C ASP A 245 11.65 11.85 11.43
N PRO A 246 10.55 11.07 11.52
CA PRO A 246 9.39 11.20 10.65
C PRO A 246 8.53 12.44 10.94
N ASN A 247 8.89 13.25 11.94
CA ASN A 247 8.23 14.52 12.23
C ASN A 247 8.94 15.71 11.56
N GLN A 248 10.10 15.47 10.95
CA GLN A 248 10.86 16.48 10.20
C GLN A 248 10.47 16.49 8.73
N ASN A 249 11.15 17.33 7.94
CA ASN A 249 10.89 17.41 6.50
C ASN A 249 11.23 16.08 5.79
N HIS A 250 10.38 15.68 4.83
CA HIS A 250 10.49 14.44 4.06
C HIS A 250 10.83 14.66 2.58
N THR A 251 10.93 15.93 2.17
CA THR A 251 11.12 16.30 0.77
C THR A 251 12.55 16.03 0.29
N SER A 252 12.73 15.90 -1.02
CA SER A 252 14.02 15.55 -1.61
C SER A 252 15.07 16.67 -1.56
N ASP A 253 14.64 17.91 -1.35
CA ASP A 253 15.49 19.10 -1.19
C ASP A 253 16.09 19.23 0.22
N GLU A 254 15.57 18.49 1.21
CA GLU A 254 16.14 18.37 2.56
C GLU A 254 16.64 16.93 2.83
N PRO A 255 17.69 16.48 2.11
CA PRO A 255 18.09 15.08 2.08
C PRO A 255 18.71 14.55 3.39
N TRP A 256 19.02 15.42 4.35
CA TRP A 256 19.60 15.04 5.64
C TRP A 256 18.65 14.17 6.48
N ASN A 257 17.34 14.20 6.23
CA ASN A 257 16.37 13.37 6.93
C ASN A 257 16.02 12.07 6.19
N ARG A 258 16.93 11.51 5.38
CA ARG A 258 16.62 10.35 4.54
C ARG A 258 17.72 9.32 4.63
N VAL A 259 17.34 8.06 4.73
CA VAL A 259 18.24 6.92 4.62
C VAL A 259 17.65 5.91 3.65
N PHE A 260 18.46 5.48 2.69
CA PHE A 260 18.09 4.46 1.72
C PHE A 260 18.84 3.17 2.02
N ILE A 261 18.09 2.08 2.14
CA ILE A 261 18.64 0.73 1.99
C ILE A 261 18.47 0.38 0.52
N SER A 262 19.53 0.56 -0.27
CA SER A 262 19.58 0.23 -1.69
C SER A 262 21.02 0.18 -2.18
N SER A 263 21.22 -0.18 -3.45
CA SER A 263 22.52 0.05 -4.07
C SER A 263 22.87 1.54 -4.05
N PRO A 264 24.15 1.90 -3.76
CA PRO A 264 24.61 3.28 -3.83
C PRO A 264 24.77 3.70 -5.30
N LEU A 265 24.50 4.97 -5.61
CA LEU A 265 24.49 5.49 -6.99
C LEU A 265 25.79 5.26 -7.78
N ASN A 266 26.94 5.18 -7.09
CA ASN A 266 28.26 5.16 -7.72
C ASN A 266 29.10 3.92 -7.34
N ASN A 267 28.53 2.90 -6.70
CA ASN A 267 29.26 1.70 -6.32
C ASN A 267 28.43 0.44 -6.55
N THR A 268 28.62 -0.16 -7.73
CA THR A 268 28.01 -1.42 -8.19
C THR A 268 28.89 -2.66 -7.92
N THR A 269 29.91 -2.55 -7.07
CA THR A 269 30.88 -3.63 -6.86
C THR A 269 30.40 -4.75 -5.94
N LYS A 270 29.30 -4.54 -5.19
CA LYS A 270 28.67 -5.59 -4.39
C LYS A 270 27.60 -6.30 -5.24
N ASN A 271 27.52 -7.62 -5.10
CA ASN A 271 26.45 -8.41 -5.72
C ASN A 271 25.20 -8.51 -4.81
N ASP A 272 25.25 -7.92 -3.61
CA ASP A 272 24.18 -7.98 -2.62
C ASP A 272 24.05 -6.64 -1.88
N TYR A 273 22.93 -5.95 -2.12
CA TYR A 273 22.52 -4.69 -1.49
C TYR A 273 21.26 -4.87 -0.64
N THR A 274 21.10 -6.05 -0.04
CA THR A 274 19.97 -6.32 0.85
C THR A 274 20.19 -5.80 2.27
N TYR A 275 21.45 -5.59 2.68
CA TYR A 275 21.82 -5.18 4.04
C TYR A 275 21.17 -6.06 5.13
N GLY A 276 21.13 -7.37 4.87
CA GLY A 276 20.53 -8.36 5.77
C GLY A 276 19.00 -8.45 5.70
N VAL A 277 18.31 -7.54 5.00
CA VAL A 277 16.86 -7.55 4.85
C VAL A 277 16.44 -8.71 3.95
N ASN A 278 15.96 -9.78 4.58
CA ASN A 278 15.55 -11.02 3.93
C ASN A 278 14.04 -11.29 4.01
N THR A 279 13.29 -10.37 4.61
CA THR A 279 11.85 -10.41 4.79
C THR A 279 11.12 -9.64 3.68
N TRP A 280 9.82 -9.88 3.52
CA TRP A 280 9.03 -9.17 2.52
C TRP A 280 8.95 -7.66 2.79
N ALA A 281 8.79 -7.27 4.05
CA ALA A 281 8.86 -5.89 4.54
C ALA A 281 9.52 -5.84 5.92
N LEU A 282 9.40 -4.72 6.63
CA LEU A 282 9.95 -4.57 7.98
C LEU A 282 8.88 -4.05 8.94
N THR A 283 8.54 -4.83 9.97
CA THR A 283 7.86 -4.26 11.13
C THR A 283 8.82 -3.37 11.93
N LYS A 284 8.28 -2.55 12.85
CA LYS A 284 9.10 -1.81 13.83
C LYS A 284 10.05 -2.74 14.60
N HIS A 285 9.61 -3.96 14.92
CA HIS A 285 10.42 -4.92 15.65
C HIS A 285 11.65 -5.37 14.85
N ARG A 286 11.47 -5.79 13.58
CA ARG A 286 12.59 -6.17 12.72
C ARG A 286 13.51 -5.00 12.38
N PHE A 287 12.96 -3.81 12.17
CA PHE A 287 13.75 -2.60 11.97
C PHE A 287 14.71 -2.37 13.15
N LEU A 288 14.20 -2.42 14.38
CA LEU A 288 15.01 -2.27 15.58
C LEU A 288 16.07 -3.38 15.72
N ALA A 289 15.75 -4.61 15.33
CA ALA A 289 16.69 -5.73 15.37
C ALA A 289 17.90 -5.49 14.46
N HIS A 290 17.70 -5.04 13.22
CA HIS A 290 18.80 -4.69 12.31
C HIS A 290 19.64 -3.52 12.85
N MET A 291 18.99 -2.48 13.38
CA MET A 291 19.68 -1.36 14.03
C MET A 291 20.56 -1.82 15.20
N GLN A 292 20.04 -2.69 16.07
CA GLN A 292 20.77 -3.21 17.23
C GLN A 292 21.92 -4.13 16.84
N ALA A 293 21.76 -4.92 15.78
CA ALA A 293 22.79 -5.78 15.23
C ALA A 293 23.94 -5.00 14.58
N GLY A 294 23.71 -3.74 14.20
CA GLY A 294 24.68 -2.90 13.48
C GLY A 294 24.73 -3.18 11.98
N ASP A 295 23.76 -3.94 11.45
CA ASP A 295 23.67 -4.28 10.01
C ASP A 295 23.64 -3.03 9.12
N TRP A 296 23.18 -1.91 9.68
CA TRP A 296 22.93 -0.66 8.99
C TRP A 296 23.90 0.46 9.37
N ASP A 297 24.93 0.18 10.18
CA ASP A 297 25.84 1.21 10.67
C ASP A 297 26.59 1.94 9.55
N GLU A 298 26.83 1.27 8.41
CA GLU A 298 27.47 1.85 7.21
C GLU A 298 26.49 2.58 6.27
N LEU A 299 25.17 2.53 6.51
CA LEU A 299 24.21 3.21 5.64
C LEU A 299 24.39 4.72 5.71
N GLU A 300 24.43 5.35 4.54
CA GLU A 300 24.59 6.79 4.43
C GLU A 300 23.28 7.53 4.73
N ILE A 301 23.39 8.62 5.48
CA ILE A 301 22.34 9.60 5.69
C ILE A 301 22.45 10.63 4.58
N GLY A 302 21.39 10.78 3.78
CA GLY A 302 21.42 11.62 2.61
C GLY A 302 20.63 11.10 1.43
N SER A 303 20.76 11.80 0.30
CA SER A 303 20.25 11.35 -0.99
C SER A 303 21.03 12.00 -2.13
N GLY A 304 21.23 11.28 -3.23
CA GLY A 304 21.95 11.83 -4.37
C GLY A 304 23.43 12.06 -4.03
N SER A 305 23.91 13.27 -4.26
CA SER A 305 25.28 13.71 -3.93
C SER A 305 25.42 14.32 -2.53
N SER A 306 24.33 14.41 -1.77
CA SER A 306 24.34 15.01 -0.42
C SER A 306 24.47 13.92 0.63
N HIS A 307 25.56 13.96 1.41
CA HIS A 307 25.91 12.96 2.43
C HIS A 307 26.21 13.66 3.77
N TYR A 308 25.61 13.17 4.85
CA TYR A 308 25.69 13.81 6.19
C TYR A 308 26.40 12.94 7.24
N GLY A 309 26.90 11.79 6.82
CA GLY A 309 27.49 10.76 7.67
C GLY A 309 26.77 9.44 7.50
N THR A 310 27.08 8.49 8.37
CA THR A 310 26.48 7.15 8.39
C THR A 310 25.60 6.95 9.63
N VAL A 311 24.69 5.99 9.58
CA VAL A 311 23.78 5.66 10.69
C VAL A 311 24.53 5.30 11.98
N GLY A 312 25.66 4.60 11.87
CA GLY A 312 26.48 4.17 13.01
C GLY A 312 27.41 5.25 13.57
N GLU A 313 27.58 6.38 12.88
CA GLU A 313 28.43 7.47 13.36
C GLU A 313 27.90 8.09 14.66
N SER A 314 28.78 8.24 15.65
CA SER A 314 28.47 8.89 16.94
C SER A 314 28.56 10.42 16.86
N LYS A 315 27.97 11.03 15.83
CA LYS A 315 27.86 12.49 15.72
C LYS A 315 26.73 13.00 16.62
N THR A 316 26.98 14.09 17.34
CA THR A 316 26.01 14.76 18.23
C THR A 316 25.76 16.21 17.81
N ASP A 317 26.11 16.57 16.58
CA ASP A 317 25.93 17.93 16.09
C ASP A 317 24.44 18.22 15.88
N SER A 318 23.97 19.35 16.41
CA SER A 318 22.59 19.82 16.23
C SER A 318 22.29 20.28 14.81
N THR A 319 23.29 20.33 13.91
CA THR A 319 23.11 20.72 12.50
C THR A 319 22.12 19.83 11.74
N TYR A 320 21.95 18.56 12.13
CA TYR A 320 21.07 17.62 11.46
C TYR A 320 20.12 16.97 12.48
N PHE A 321 18.84 16.81 12.12
CA PHE A 321 17.75 16.31 12.98
C PHE A 321 17.37 17.20 14.19
N GLY A 322 18.16 18.22 14.54
CA GLY A 322 17.88 19.10 15.68
C GLY A 322 18.15 18.47 17.05
N TYR A 323 18.82 17.31 17.11
CA TYR A 323 19.13 16.58 18.34
C TYR A 323 20.64 16.56 18.63
N LYS A 324 21.02 16.76 19.89
CA LYS A 324 22.43 16.69 20.34
C LYS A 324 22.79 15.31 20.92
N ARG A 325 22.59 14.26 20.15
CA ARG A 325 22.89 12.85 20.53
C ARG A 325 23.17 12.00 19.28
N PRO A 326 23.75 10.79 19.40
CA PRO A 326 24.09 9.93 18.27
C PRO A 326 22.91 9.68 17.32
N TYR A 327 23.19 9.65 16.01
CA TYR A 327 22.17 9.42 14.97
C TYR A 327 21.40 8.13 15.18
N LYS A 328 22.12 7.06 15.52
CA LYS A 328 21.56 5.75 15.85
C LYS A 328 20.47 5.82 16.94
N GLU A 329 20.66 6.62 17.97
CA GLU A 329 19.68 6.79 19.06
C GLU A 329 18.40 7.49 18.56
N VAL A 330 18.54 8.54 17.75
CA VAL A 330 17.40 9.25 17.14
C VAL A 330 16.59 8.30 16.26
N ILE A 331 17.26 7.59 15.36
CA ILE A 331 16.62 6.66 14.42
C ILE A 331 15.89 5.53 15.17
N MET A 332 16.50 4.99 16.24
CA MET A 332 15.87 3.94 17.04
C MET A 332 14.64 4.44 17.81
N GLU A 333 14.64 5.68 18.30
CA GLU A 333 13.48 6.27 18.97
C GLU A 333 12.27 6.35 18.03
N PHE A 334 12.51 6.79 16.80
CA PHE A 334 11.48 6.98 15.79
C PHE A 334 11.27 5.78 14.84
N ALA A 335 11.86 4.63 15.17
CA ALA A 335 11.70 3.42 14.38
C ALA A 335 10.22 3.08 14.16
N GLY A 336 9.87 2.85 12.89
CA GLY A 336 8.54 2.52 12.43
C GLY A 336 8.58 1.35 11.45
N ALA A 337 7.40 0.82 11.14
CA ALA A 337 7.26 -0.17 10.09
C ALA A 337 7.60 0.45 8.73
N GLN A 338 8.39 -0.26 7.91
CA GLN A 338 8.84 0.22 6.62
C GLN A 338 8.36 -0.69 5.50
N SER A 339 7.90 -0.07 4.42
CA SER A 339 7.71 -0.80 3.17
C SER A 339 9.07 -1.17 2.58
N VAL A 340 9.17 -2.38 2.04
CA VAL A 340 10.37 -2.83 1.32
C VAL A 340 9.97 -3.19 -0.09
N SER A 341 10.76 -2.69 -1.04
CA SER A 341 10.72 -3.11 -2.44
C SER A 341 11.78 -4.19 -2.65
N GLN A 342 11.33 -5.39 -2.98
CA GLN A 342 12.17 -6.52 -3.39
C GLN A 342 12.20 -6.58 -4.92
N TYR A 343 13.33 -6.97 -5.52
CA TYR A 343 13.46 -7.01 -6.98
C TYR A 343 13.46 -8.44 -7.49
N PHE A 344 12.70 -8.67 -8.55
CA PHE A 344 12.60 -9.95 -9.23
C PHE A 344 12.73 -9.77 -10.74
N MET A 345 13.34 -10.75 -11.40
CA MET A 345 13.42 -10.86 -12.85
C MET A 345 12.28 -11.74 -13.37
N TYR A 346 11.49 -11.20 -14.29
CA TYR A 346 10.42 -11.88 -15.00
C TYR A 346 10.62 -11.74 -16.50
N ASP A 347 10.83 -12.87 -17.19
CA ASP A 347 11.04 -12.90 -18.65
C ASP A 347 12.04 -11.84 -19.15
N GLY A 348 13.17 -11.72 -18.43
CA GLY A 348 14.25 -10.78 -18.72
C GLY A 348 14.02 -9.33 -18.28
N VAL A 349 12.90 -9.02 -17.63
CA VAL A 349 12.55 -7.67 -17.16
C VAL A 349 12.48 -7.63 -15.64
N GLU A 350 13.05 -6.59 -15.05
CA GLU A 350 12.99 -6.34 -13.62
C GLU A 350 11.59 -5.85 -13.21
N VAL A 351 11.05 -6.43 -12.15
CA VAL A 351 9.80 -6.06 -11.51
C VAL A 351 10.07 -5.75 -10.04
N GLN A 352 9.69 -4.55 -9.61
CA GLN A 352 9.78 -4.12 -8.24
C GLN A 352 8.56 -4.60 -7.45
N VAL A 353 8.73 -5.57 -6.56
CA VAL A 353 7.67 -6.05 -5.67
C VAL A 353 7.71 -5.24 -4.38
N ARG A 354 6.79 -4.28 -4.24
CA ARG A 354 6.70 -3.44 -3.03
C ARG A 354 5.70 -4.04 -2.06
N THR A 355 6.13 -4.25 -0.81
CA THR A 355 5.22 -4.69 0.25
C THR A 355 5.30 -3.82 1.50
N SER A 356 4.20 -3.78 2.26
CA SER A 356 4.01 -2.90 3.42
C SER A 356 4.60 -3.47 4.70
N GLY A 357 5.26 -2.63 5.50
CA GLY A 357 5.72 -3.00 6.85
C GLY A 357 4.58 -3.24 7.85
N TYR A 358 3.37 -2.79 7.53
CA TYR A 358 2.15 -3.05 8.31
C TYR A 358 1.45 -4.33 7.87
N ALA A 359 1.94 -5.00 6.82
CA ALA A 359 1.35 -6.25 6.40
C ALA A 359 1.56 -7.34 7.45
N ARG A 360 0.58 -8.23 7.63
CA ARG A 360 0.65 -9.35 8.58
C ARG A 360 1.80 -10.32 8.28
N PHE A 361 2.28 -10.33 7.04
CA PHE A 361 3.39 -11.15 6.57
C PHE A 361 4.71 -10.36 6.43
N ALA A 362 4.76 -9.11 6.89
CA ALA A 362 5.91 -8.23 6.71
C ALA A 362 7.23 -8.92 7.08
N ASP A 363 7.27 -9.58 8.24
CA ASP A 363 8.47 -10.24 8.75
C ASP A 363 8.64 -11.71 8.30
N PHE A 364 7.83 -12.18 7.34
CA PHE A 364 8.03 -13.50 6.75
C PHE A 364 9.29 -13.46 5.89
N GLU A 365 10.21 -14.37 6.15
CA GLU A 365 11.44 -14.49 5.37
C GLU A 365 11.13 -15.04 3.97
N ILE A 366 11.74 -14.43 2.97
CA ILE A 366 11.79 -15.01 1.63
C ILE A 366 12.69 -16.24 1.71
N PRO A 367 12.22 -17.43 1.30
CA PRO A 367 13.00 -18.66 1.44
C PRO A 367 14.40 -18.56 0.83
N ALA A 368 15.38 -19.20 1.47
CA ALA A 368 16.78 -19.11 1.05
C ALA A 368 17.00 -19.60 -0.39
N ASP A 369 16.30 -20.67 -0.79
CA ASP A 369 16.35 -21.23 -2.15
C ASP A 369 15.67 -20.35 -3.22
N ILE A 370 14.83 -19.40 -2.81
CA ILE A 370 14.34 -18.32 -3.68
C ILE A 370 15.37 -17.20 -3.74
N ARG A 371 15.88 -16.76 -2.58
CA ARG A 371 16.85 -15.65 -2.48
C ARG A 371 18.18 -15.95 -3.14
N ASP A 372 18.60 -17.21 -3.24
CA ASP A 372 19.82 -17.61 -3.95
C ASP A 372 19.60 -17.88 -5.46
N GLY A 373 18.35 -17.82 -5.92
CA GLY A 373 17.96 -18.02 -7.32
C GLY A 373 17.90 -19.48 -7.78
N SER A 374 18.06 -20.46 -6.87
CA SER A 374 17.96 -21.88 -7.18
C SER A 374 16.53 -22.32 -7.52
N LYS A 375 15.53 -21.63 -6.95
CA LYS A 375 14.11 -21.77 -7.27
C LYS A 375 13.47 -20.45 -7.67
N SER A 376 12.29 -20.56 -8.27
CA SER A 376 11.47 -19.44 -8.74
C SER A 376 10.14 -19.38 -8.01
N LEU A 377 9.50 -18.22 -8.06
CA LEU A 377 8.14 -18.02 -7.55
C LEU A 377 7.13 -17.87 -8.68
N ASP A 378 5.90 -18.28 -8.40
CA ASP A 378 4.72 -17.78 -9.07
C ASP A 378 4.07 -16.74 -8.15
N MET A 379 3.93 -15.51 -8.62
CA MET A 379 3.36 -14.41 -7.83
C MET A 379 2.05 -13.94 -8.46
N THR A 380 1.03 -13.72 -7.64
CA THR A 380 -0.21 -13.07 -8.05
C THR A 380 -0.35 -11.75 -7.31
N GLY A 381 -0.81 -10.70 -7.99
CA GLY A 381 -0.86 -9.37 -7.44
C GLY A 381 -1.30 -8.33 -8.46
N ILE A 382 -1.22 -7.06 -8.08
CA ILE A 382 -1.56 -5.96 -8.96
C ILE A 382 -0.30 -5.46 -9.67
N LEU A 383 -0.30 -5.52 -11.00
CA LEU A 383 0.73 -4.87 -11.80
C LEU A 383 0.46 -3.36 -11.84
N SER A 384 1.37 -2.57 -11.30
CA SER A 384 1.31 -1.12 -11.29
C SER A 384 2.58 -0.53 -11.91
N ARG A 385 2.74 0.79 -11.78
CA ARG A 385 3.90 1.52 -12.29
C ARG A 385 4.24 2.64 -11.33
N TYR A 386 5.52 2.80 -11.04
CA TYR A 386 6.04 3.88 -10.22
C TYR A 386 7.26 4.49 -10.90
N GLN A 387 7.19 5.78 -11.23
CA GLN A 387 8.26 6.50 -11.93
C GLN A 387 8.73 5.78 -13.22
N GLY A 388 7.79 5.19 -13.96
CA GLY A 388 8.05 4.43 -15.18
C GLY A 388 8.52 2.99 -14.98
N SER A 389 8.90 2.59 -13.77
CA SER A 389 9.33 1.22 -13.50
C SER A 389 8.13 0.32 -13.20
N ALA A 390 8.21 -0.94 -13.60
CA ALA A 390 7.20 -1.92 -13.26
C ALA A 390 7.21 -2.19 -11.76
N GLN A 391 6.07 -1.93 -11.12
CA GLN A 391 5.86 -2.19 -9.71
C GLN A 391 4.76 -3.24 -9.56
N PHE A 392 4.84 -4.03 -8.49
CA PHE A 392 3.92 -5.14 -8.26
C PHE A 392 3.51 -5.16 -6.79
N THR A 393 2.21 -5.02 -6.55
CA THR A 393 1.63 -5.15 -5.21
C THR A 393 1.25 -6.62 -5.00
N LEU A 394 2.02 -7.30 -4.15
CA LEU A 394 1.89 -8.74 -3.92
C LEU A 394 0.59 -9.11 -3.18
N LEU A 395 -0.12 -10.12 -3.70
CA LEU A 395 -1.33 -10.72 -3.10
C LEU A 395 -1.21 -12.24 -2.90
N SER A 396 -0.22 -12.90 -3.49
CA SER A 396 0.20 -14.25 -3.10
C SER A 396 1.49 -14.64 -3.80
N ALA A 397 2.21 -15.58 -3.21
CA ALA A 397 3.36 -16.23 -3.84
C ALA A 397 3.39 -17.72 -3.49
N SER A 398 3.71 -18.55 -4.48
CA SER A 398 3.99 -19.97 -4.32
C SER A 398 5.30 -20.33 -5.02
N TYR A 399 5.86 -21.51 -4.71
CA TYR A 399 6.93 -22.05 -5.54
C TYR A 399 6.39 -22.30 -6.96
N SER A 400 7.19 -21.97 -7.97
CA SER A 400 6.79 -22.22 -9.36
C SER A 400 6.52 -23.70 -9.62
N GLY A 401 5.36 -23.98 -10.23
CA GLY A 401 4.93 -25.35 -10.52
C GLY A 401 4.42 -26.14 -9.30
N ASP A 402 4.31 -25.51 -8.13
CA ASP A 402 3.75 -26.10 -6.91
C ASP A 402 2.50 -25.32 -6.47
N THR A 403 1.53 -26.02 -5.88
CA THR A 403 0.36 -25.42 -5.21
C THR A 403 0.66 -25.01 -3.78
N LYS A 404 1.82 -25.40 -3.23
CA LYS A 404 2.24 -25.01 -1.89
C LYS A 404 2.58 -23.53 -1.86
N ASN A 405 1.68 -22.75 -1.29
CA ASN A 405 1.86 -21.32 -1.09
C ASN A 405 2.98 -21.06 -0.07
N ILE A 406 3.90 -20.18 -0.44
CA ILE A 406 4.92 -19.61 0.45
C ILE A 406 4.32 -18.42 1.19
N LEU A 407 3.35 -17.77 0.56
CA LEU A 407 2.65 -16.61 1.06
C LEU A 407 1.24 -16.55 0.47
N VAL A 408 0.20 -16.71 1.30
CA VAL A 408 -1.19 -16.41 0.92
C VAL A 408 -1.61 -15.15 1.65
N ILE A 409 -2.11 -14.16 0.91
CA ILE A 409 -2.52 -12.86 1.42
C ILE A 409 -4.03 -12.73 1.14
N GLY A 410 -4.87 -13.27 2.04
CA GLY A 410 -6.35 -13.26 1.94
C GLY A 410 -6.98 -14.66 1.87
N GLU A 411 -8.33 -14.74 1.94
CA GLU A 411 -9.08 -16.01 1.99
C GLU A 411 -8.85 -16.94 0.78
N GLU A 412 -8.61 -18.22 1.08
CA GLU A 412 -8.61 -19.38 0.16
C GLU A 412 -9.93 -19.51 -0.59
#